data_AF-A0A0F9GPE8-F1
#
_entry.id   AF-A0A0F9GPE8-F1
#
_cell.length_a   1.000
_cell.length_b   1.000
_cell.length_c   1.000
_cell.angle_alpha   90.00
_cell.angle_beta   90.00
_cell.angle_gamma   90.00
#
_symmetry.space_group_name_H-M   'P 1'
#
loop_
_entity.id
_entity.type
_entity.pdbx_description
1 polymer ?
#
loop_
_entity_poly.entity_id
_entity_poly.type
_entity_poly.pdbx_seq_one_letter_code
_entity_poly.pdbx_strand_id
1 'polypeptide(L)' 'MPDVEVQAEGGSLYLFHLLTSRAREWVQENVPGETTFWAGSLVVEHRYAGDLAIGMLDDGLEVV' A
#
# COMPACT_ATOMS: atom_id res chain seq x y z
N MET A 1 -11.49 -5.43 9.76
CA MET A 1 -10.21 -6.18 9.73
C MET A 1 -9.48 -5.55 8.58
N PRO A 2 -8.39 -4.84 8.82
CA PRO A 2 -7.78 -4.00 7.80
C PRO A 2 -7.40 -4.83 6.58
N ASP A 3 -7.65 -4.26 5.40
CA ASP A 3 -7.13 -4.77 4.15
C ASP A 3 -5.63 -4.44 4.02
N VAL A 4 -5.22 -3.29 4.57
CA VAL A 4 -3.85 -2.77 4.53
C VAL A 4 -3.44 -2.17 5.87
N GLU A 5 -2.21 -2.44 6.31
CA GLU A 5 -1.55 -1.75 7.41
C GLU A 5 -0.36 -0.95 6.87
N VAL A 6 -0.21 0.30 7.30
CA VAL A 6 0.83 1.22 6.81
C VAL A 6 1.86 1.50 7.90
N GLN A 7 3.10 1.08 7.64
CA GLN A 7 4.23 1.28 8.55
C GLN A 7 5.25 2.24 7.97
N ALA A 8 5.62 3.28 8.73
CA ALA A 8 6.70 4.18 8.34
C ALA A 8 8.08 3.60 8.68
N GLU A 9 8.96 3.56 7.69
CA GLU A 9 10.34 3.06 7.81
C GLU A 9 11.34 4.20 7.57
N GLY A 10 12.07 4.59 8.62
CA GLY A 10 13.17 5.56 8.52
C GLY A 10 12.77 6.96 8.02
N GLY A 11 11.48 7.28 7.95
CA GLY A 11 10.93 8.58 7.57
C GLY A 11 10.90 8.88 6.06
N SER A 12 11.46 8.02 5.21
CA SER A 12 11.47 8.20 3.74
C SER A 12 10.70 7.13 2.99
N LEU A 13 10.47 5.98 3.62
CA LEU A 13 9.75 4.85 3.04
C LEU A 13 8.56 4.45 3.92
N TYR A 14 7.56 3.89 3.27
CA TYR A 14 6.39 3.29 3.89
C TYR A 14 6.23 1.87 3.37
N LEU A 15 5.89 0.96 4.27
CA LEU A 15 5.51 -0.41 3.95
C LEU A 15 4.00 -0.51 4.02
N PHE A 16 3.38 -0.86 2.90
CA PHE A 16 1.96 -1.19 2.81
C PHE A 16 1.85 -2.71 2.89
N HIS A 17 1.47 -3.21 4.07
CA HIS A 17 1.25 -4.63 4.32
C HIS A 17 -0.10 -5.02 3.72
N LEU A 18 -0.10 -5.76 2.61
CA LEU A 18 -1.33 -6.16 1.90
C LEU A 18 -1.91 -7.42 2.53
N LEU A 19 -2.83 -7.27 3.48
CA LEU A 19 -3.30 -8.35 4.35
C LEU A 19 -4.33 -9.25 3.66
N THR A 20 -5.13 -8.69 2.76
CA THR A 20 -6.18 -9.41 2.03
C THR A 20 -5.84 -9.61 0.56
N SER A 21 -6.49 -10.59 -0.09
CA SER A 21 -6.35 -10.78 -1.55
C SER A 21 -6.86 -9.57 -2.31
N ARG A 22 -7.94 -8.94 -1.81
CA ARG A 22 -8.51 -7.71 -2.38
C ARG A 22 -7.48 -6.57 -2.44
N ALA A 23 -6.70 -6.36 -1.38
CA ALA A 23 -5.63 -5.35 -1.38
C ALA A 23 -4.52 -5.67 -2.41
N ARG A 24 -4.16 -6.96 -2.55
CA ARG A 24 -3.15 -7.40 -3.53
C ARG A 24 -3.62 -7.21 -4.97
N GLU A 25 -4.86 -7.58 -5.25
CA GLU A 25 -5.51 -7.38 -6.55
C GLU A 25 -5.59 -5.89 -6.89
N TRP A 26 -6.03 -5.07 -5.93
CA TRP A 26 -6.09 -3.63 -6.11
C TRP A 26 -4.73 -3.02 -6.48
N VAL A 27 -3.65 -3.45 -5.81
CA VAL A 27 -2.29 -2.99 -6.14
C VAL A 27 -1.86 -3.42 -7.55
N GLN A 28 -2.20 -4.64 -7.98
CA GLN A 28 -1.90 -5.12 -9.34
C GLN A 28 -2.62 -4.31 -10.43
N GLU A 29 -3.82 -3.82 -10.14
CA GLU A 29 -4.63 -3.05 -11.08
C GLU A 29 -4.26 -1.56 -11.10
N ASN A 30 -3.94 -0.99 -9.94
CA ASN A 30 -3.85 0.47 -9.76
C ASN A 30 -2.43 1.01 -9.59
N VAL A 31 -1.43 0.16 -9.34
CA VAL A 31 -0.03 0.59 -9.17
C VAL A 31 0.78 0.15 -10.39
N PRO A 32 0.84 0.98 -11.45
CA PRO A 32 1.53 0.62 -12.69
C PRO A 32 3.06 0.68 -12.53
N GLY A 33 3.75 -0.13 -13.32
CA GLY A 33 5.21 -0.07 -13.48
C GLY A 33 5.98 -1.00 -12.55
N GLU A 34 7.30 -0.77 -12.46
CA GLU A 34 8.17 -1.54 -11.57
C GLU A 34 7.90 -1.14 -10.11
N THR A 35 7.41 -2.11 -9.33
CA THR A 35 7.13 -1.96 -7.91
C THR A 35 8.14 -2.74 -7.09
N THR A 36 8.54 -2.18 -5.94
CA THR A 36 9.43 -2.87 -5.01
C THR A 36 8.62 -3.52 -3.91
N PHE A 37 8.86 -4.80 -3.66
CA PHE A 37 8.28 -5.53 -2.54
C PHE A 37 9.35 -5.95 -1.55
N TRP A 38 9.04 -5.86 -0.25
CA TRP A 38 9.85 -6.38 0.84
C TRP A 38 8.97 -7.22 1.76
N ALA A 39 9.33 -8.50 1.96
CA ALA A 39 8.61 -9.42 2.84
C ALA A 39 7.08 -9.44 2.60
N GLY A 40 6.64 -9.32 1.34
CA GLY A 40 5.22 -9.32 0.97
C GLY A 40 4.51 -7.96 1.10
N SER A 41 5.23 -6.91 1.49
CA SER A 41 4.72 -5.54 1.57
C SER A 41 5.14 -4.72 0.37
N LEU A 42 4.26 -3.84 -0.10
CA LEU A 42 4.61 -2.86 -1.12
C LEU A 42 5.43 -1.74 -0.47
N VAL A 43 6.63 -1.49 -1.00
CA VAL A 43 7.54 -0.43 -0.53
C VAL A 43 7.23 0.85 -1.31
N VAL A 44 6.92 1.93 -0.60
CA VAL A 44 6.42 3.17 -1.19
C VAL A 44 7.22 4.37 -0.65
N GLU A 45 7.67 5.26 -1.53
CA GLU A 45 8.30 6.51 -1.11
C GLU A 45 7.29 7.43 -0.40
N HIS A 46 7.74 8.17 0.62
CA HIS A 46 6.90 9.09 1.40
C HIS A 46 6.00 10.00 0.52
N ARG A 47 6.53 10.53 -0.58
CA ARG A 47 5.80 11.44 -1.50
C ARG A 47 4.60 10.81 -2.19
N TYR A 48 4.52 9.47 -2.24
CA TYR A 48 3.42 8.73 -2.88
C TYR A 48 2.50 8.05 -1.85
N ALA A 49 2.98 7.86 -0.62
CA ALA A 49 2.26 7.10 0.40
C ALA A 49 0.88 7.69 0.73
N GLY A 50 0.77 9.02 0.81
CA GLY A 50 -0.50 9.70 1.09
C GLY A 50 -1.55 9.45 0.00
N ASP A 51 -1.20 9.74 -1.25
CA ASP A 51 -2.11 9.59 -2.39
C ASP A 51 -2.51 8.13 -2.60
N LEU A 52 -1.58 7.19 -2.39
CA LEU A 52 -1.86 5.76 -2.48
C LEU A 52 -2.87 5.30 -1.41
N ALA A 53 -2.68 5.73 -0.16
CA ALA A 53 -3.60 5.39 0.93
C ALA A 53 -5.00 5.97 0.68
N ILE A 54 -5.08 7.20 0.17
CA ILE A 54 -6.36 7.82 -0.21
C ILE A 54 -7.04 7.03 -1.32
N GLY A 55 -6.33 6.65 -2.37
CA GLY A 55 -6.89 5.83 -3.46
C GLY A 55 -7.44 4.48 -2.97
N MET A 56 -6.73 3.83 -2.04
CA MET A 56 -7.21 2.59 -1.42
C MET A 56 -8.50 2.82 -0.61
N LEU A 57 -8.55 3.88 0.19
CA LEU A 57 -9.72 4.23 0.99
C LEU A 57 -10.93 4.58 0.12
N ASP A 58 -10.73 5.33 -0.97
CA ASP A 58 -11.78 5.74 -1.90
C ASP A 58 -12.41 4.53 -2.62
N ASP A 59 -11.63 3.49 -2.91
CA ASP A 59 -12.11 2.21 -3.46
C ASP A 59 -12.60 1.21 -2.39
N GLY A 60 -12.71 1.68 -1.13
CA GLY A 60 -13.34 0.99 -0.02
C GLY A 60 -12.51 -0.10 0.63
N LEU A 61 -11.17 -0.02 0.56
CA LEU A 61 -10.26 -0.82 1.38
C LEU A 61 -10.14 -0.21 2.78
N GLU A 62 -10.07 -1.05 3.81
CA GLU A 62 -9.78 -0.60 5.18
C GLU A 62 -8.26 -0.46 5.38
N VAL A 63 -7.76 0.78 5.55
CA VAL A 63 -6.33 1.11 5.75
C VAL A 63 -6.11 1.62 7.17
N VAL A 64 -5.11 1.09 7.88
CA VAL A 64 -4.76 1.47 9.27
C VAL A 64 -3.29 1.83 9.45
#